data_AF-A0A8S1HCX7-F1
#
_entry.id   AF-A0A8S1HCX7-F1
#
_cell.length_a   1.000
_cell.length_b   1.000
_cell.length_c   1.000
_cell.angle_alpha   90.00
_cell.angle_beta   90.00
_cell.angle_gamma   90.00
#
_symmetry.space_group_name_H-M   'P 1'
#
loop_
_entity.id
_entity.type
_entity.pdbx_description
1 polymer ?
#
loop_
_entity_poly.entity_id
_entity_poly.type
_entity_poly.pdbx_seq_one_letter_code
_entity_poly.pdbx_strand_id
1 'polypeptide(L)'
;MRWFLLTLCLASSTLAWNCGIGKVSNLLSFAIAFPSQDLTAVNRCCQEHDDLIESCSRDEADHSFCKCLGNSEHWYVRTVVKPLFCISVNLYTKFNDWYNGNTVYLVNDCFHPKKFGYRNDW
;
A
#
# COMPACT_ATOMS: atom_id res chain seq x y z
N MET A 1 -32.13 -23.70 32.95
CA MET A 1 -31.71 -23.23 31.61
C MET A 1 -31.25 -21.78 31.72
N ARG A 2 -29.96 -21.54 32.01
CA ARG A 2 -29.44 -20.17 32.22
C ARG A 2 -27.91 -20.12 32.06
N TRP A 3 -27.39 -20.80 31.03
CA TRP A 3 -25.95 -20.89 30.73
C TRP A 3 -25.69 -20.79 29.22
N PHE A 4 -26.31 -19.81 28.55
CA PHE A 4 -26.06 -19.52 27.13
C PHE A 4 -25.85 -18.01 26.92
N LEU A 5 -25.01 -17.39 27.76
CA LEU A 5 -24.57 -15.99 27.60
C LEU A 5 -23.06 -15.84 27.83
N LEU A 6 -22.26 -16.83 27.42
CA LEU A 6 -20.81 -16.81 27.58
C LEU A 6 -20.16 -17.49 26.38
N THR A 7 -20.19 -16.87 25.20
CA THR A 7 -19.23 -17.12 24.08
C THR A 7 -19.60 -16.33 22.83
N LEU A 8 -19.25 -15.03 22.79
CA LEU A 8 -18.68 -14.38 21.59
C LEU A 8 -18.23 -12.95 21.90
N CYS A 9 -17.20 -12.81 22.73
CA CYS A 9 -16.32 -11.65 22.63
C CYS A 9 -15.04 -12.16 21.98
N LEU A 10 -15.13 -12.55 20.70
CA LEU A 10 -13.91 -12.62 19.88
C LEU A 10 -13.43 -11.17 19.83
N ALA A 11 -12.26 -10.93 20.42
CA ALA A 11 -11.51 -9.70 20.25
C ALA A 11 -11.46 -9.41 18.75
N SER A 12 -12.33 -8.51 18.30
CA SER A 12 -12.24 -7.94 16.99
C SER A 12 -11.05 -7.00 17.09
N SER A 13 -9.85 -7.51 16.83
CA SER A 13 -8.73 -6.69 16.45
C SER A 13 -9.17 -6.00 15.16
N THR A 14 -9.91 -4.91 15.27
CA THR A 14 -10.14 -4.00 14.15
C THR A 14 -8.76 -3.46 13.83
N LEU A 15 -8.04 -4.12 12.94
CA LEU A 15 -6.85 -3.53 12.33
C LEU A 15 -7.32 -2.17 11.82
N ALA A 16 -6.73 -1.10 12.34
CA ALA A 16 -6.98 0.23 11.82
C ALA A 16 -6.72 0.19 10.31
N TRP A 17 -7.64 0.75 9.53
CA TRP A 17 -7.48 0.79 8.09
C TRP A 17 -6.33 1.76 7.76
N ASN A 18 -5.30 1.24 7.10
CA ASN A 18 -4.04 1.94 6.77
C ASN A 18 -3.99 2.34 5.29
N CYS A 19 -4.92 1.88 4.45
CA CYS A 19 -4.85 2.21 3.04
C CYS A 19 -5.33 3.64 2.75
N GLY A 20 -4.45 4.49 2.21
CA GLY A 20 -4.81 5.80 1.67
C GLY A 20 -4.36 6.98 2.54
N ILE A 21 -4.23 8.15 1.91
CA ILE A 21 -3.65 9.34 2.56
C ILE A 21 -4.79 10.28 3.00
N GLY A 22 -4.93 10.47 4.31
CA GLY A 22 -5.99 11.30 4.90
C GLY A 22 -7.39 10.69 4.79
N LYS A 23 -8.41 11.44 5.26
CA LYS A 23 -9.77 10.91 5.48
C LYS A 23 -10.49 10.45 4.21
N VAL A 24 -10.41 11.22 3.13
CA VAL A 24 -11.15 10.94 1.89
C VAL A 24 -10.58 9.73 1.18
N SER A 25 -9.25 9.68 1.02
CA SER A 25 -8.59 8.52 0.38
C SER A 25 -8.76 7.25 1.22
N ASN A 26 -8.76 7.35 2.55
CA ASN A 26 -9.04 6.22 3.45
C ASN A 26 -10.44 5.64 3.22
N LEU A 27 -11.46 6.50 3.18
CA LEU A 27 -12.83 6.05 2.97
C LEU A 27 -13.00 5.41 1.59
N LEU A 28 -12.42 6.02 0.56
CA LEU A 28 -12.51 5.52 -0.81
C LEU A 28 -11.80 4.17 -0.97
N SER A 29 -10.58 4.04 -0.44
CA SER A 29 -9.82 2.79 -0.50
C SER A 29 -10.54 1.68 0.26
N PHE A 30 -11.14 1.99 1.42
CA PHE A 30 -11.96 1.05 2.18
C PHE A 30 -13.17 0.59 1.36
N ALA A 31 -13.91 1.53 0.76
CA ALA A 31 -15.09 1.21 -0.06
C ALA A 31 -14.75 0.33 -1.28
N ILE A 32 -13.61 0.58 -1.93
CA ILE A 32 -13.14 -0.25 -3.06
C ILE A 32 -12.79 -1.67 -2.58
N ALA A 33 -12.13 -1.80 -1.43
CA ALA A 33 -11.68 -3.08 -0.89
C ALA A 33 -12.80 -3.89 -0.19
N PHE A 34 -13.85 -3.23 0.30
CA PHE A 34 -14.95 -3.84 1.05
C PHE A 34 -15.58 -5.09 0.40
N PRO A 35 -15.84 -5.12 -0.92
CA PRO A 35 -16.44 -6.29 -1.57
C PRO A 35 -15.52 -7.53 -1.62
N SER A 36 -14.21 -7.37 -1.39
CA SER A 36 -13.25 -8.48 -1.44
C SER A 36 -13.48 -9.53 -0.35
N GLN A 37 -14.06 -9.13 0.78
CA GLN A 37 -14.09 -9.88 2.04
C GLN A 37 -12.70 -10.26 2.58
N ASP A 38 -11.63 -9.68 2.02
CA ASP A 38 -10.21 -9.90 2.38
C ASP A 38 -9.56 -8.58 2.84
N LEU A 39 -10.33 -7.80 3.60
CA LEU A 39 -9.90 -6.49 4.09
C LEU A 39 -8.60 -6.58 4.89
N THR A 40 -8.41 -7.65 5.66
CA THR A 40 -7.19 -7.84 6.46
C THR A 40 -5.95 -8.02 5.58
N ALA A 41 -6.01 -8.81 4.50
CA ALA A 41 -4.84 -8.97 3.64
C ALA A 41 -4.56 -7.71 2.82
N VAL A 42 -5.60 -7.02 2.33
CA VAL A 42 -5.43 -5.73 1.64
C VAL A 42 -4.80 -4.70 2.58
N ASN A 43 -5.31 -4.61 3.82
CA ASN A 43 -4.79 -3.67 4.81
C ASN A 43 -3.35 -3.96 5.21
N ARG A 44 -2.98 -5.24 5.31
CA ARG A 44 -1.59 -5.65 5.54
C ARG A 44 -0.68 -5.18 4.40
N CYS A 45 -1.09 -5.33 3.15
CA CYS A 45 -0.30 -4.82 2.02
C CYS A 45 -0.09 -3.30 2.11
N CYS A 46 -1.09 -2.53 2.55
CA CYS A 46 -0.95 -1.09 2.75
C CYS A 46 -0.01 -0.74 3.90
N GLN A 47 -0.07 -1.48 5.01
CA GLN A 47 0.87 -1.28 6.11
C GLN A 47 2.32 -1.58 5.69
N GLU A 48 2.55 -2.69 4.99
CA GLU A 48 3.87 -3.04 4.45
C GLU A 48 4.37 -1.98 3.44
N HIS A 49 3.46 -1.38 2.66
CA HIS A 49 3.79 -0.29 1.73
C HIS A 49 4.25 0.97 2.48
N ASP A 50 3.50 1.41 3.49
CA ASP A 50 3.86 2.57 4.31
C ASP A 50 5.21 2.36 5.02
N ASP A 51 5.44 1.17 5.58
CA ASP A 51 6.71 0.81 6.23
C ASP A 51 7.90 0.83 5.23
N LEU A 52 7.68 0.42 3.99
CA LEU A 52 8.71 0.44 2.94
C LEU A 52 9.02 1.86 2.47
N ILE A 53 8.04 2.77 2.42
CA ILE A 53 8.30 4.17 2.02
C ILE A 53 9.28 4.86 2.99
N GLU A 54 9.30 4.49 4.27
CA GLU A 54 10.22 5.04 5.27
C GLU A 54 11.69 4.63 5.03
N SER A 55 11.91 3.51 4.34
CA SER A 55 13.24 2.89 4.21
C SER A 55 13.73 2.72 2.78
N CYS A 56 12.85 2.84 1.80
CA CYS A 56 13.13 2.53 0.40
C CYS A 56 12.61 3.58 -0.59
N SER A 57 12.99 3.40 -1.86
CA SER A 57 12.40 4.13 -2.96
C SER A 57 10.90 3.89 -3.08
N ARG A 58 10.15 4.93 -3.47
CA ARG A 58 8.70 4.80 -3.71
C ARG A 58 8.37 3.80 -4.80
N ASP A 59 9.16 3.76 -5.88
CA ASP A 59 8.95 2.80 -6.97
C ASP A 59 9.05 1.34 -6.50
N GLU A 60 10.02 1.03 -5.63
CA GLU A 60 10.16 -0.31 -5.06
C GLU A 60 9.04 -0.65 -4.07
N ALA A 61 8.68 0.31 -3.22
CA ALA A 61 7.55 0.15 -2.30
C ALA A 61 6.25 -0.12 -3.09
N ASP A 62 5.99 0.66 -4.14
CA ASP A 62 4.83 0.50 -5.04
C ASP A 62 4.86 -0.86 -5.75
N HIS A 63 6.02 -1.31 -6.22
CA HIS A 63 6.18 -2.63 -6.83
C HIS A 63 5.88 -3.76 -5.84
N SER A 64 6.44 -3.69 -4.63
CA SER A 64 6.22 -4.66 -3.55
C SER A 64 4.75 -4.71 -3.16
N PHE A 65 4.12 -3.55 -3.02
CA PHE A 65 2.70 -3.42 -2.74
C PHE A 65 1.82 -4.07 -3.82
N CYS A 66 2.10 -3.79 -5.09
CA CYS A 66 1.40 -4.42 -6.22
C CYS A 66 1.58 -5.94 -6.29
N LYS A 67 2.74 -6.44 -5.88
CA LYS A 67 3.02 -7.87 -5.76
C LYS A 67 2.23 -8.48 -4.59
N CYS A 68 2.17 -7.81 -3.44
CA CYS A 68 1.40 -8.23 -2.28
C CYS A 68 -0.08 -8.43 -2.64
N LEU A 69 -0.72 -7.44 -3.28
CA LEU A 69 -2.11 -7.57 -3.74
C LEU A 69 -2.28 -8.66 -4.81
N GLY A 70 -1.27 -8.90 -5.64
CA GLY A 70 -1.26 -9.96 -6.65
C GLY A 70 -1.25 -11.38 -6.07
N ASN A 71 -0.74 -11.55 -4.85
CA ASN A 71 -0.64 -12.84 -4.16
C ASN A 71 -1.89 -13.17 -3.33
N SER A 72 -2.89 -12.28 -3.24
CA SER A 72 -4.14 -12.60 -2.53
C SER A 72 -4.85 -13.76 -3.21
N GLU A 73 -5.47 -14.64 -2.42
CA GLU A 73 -6.28 -15.77 -2.88
C GLU A 73 -7.66 -15.30 -3.40
N HIS A 74 -8.08 -14.08 -3.06
CA HIS A 74 -9.37 -13.52 -3.46
C HIS A 74 -9.32 -12.93 -4.87
N TRP A 75 -10.21 -13.44 -5.74
CA TRP A 75 -10.29 -13.00 -7.14
C TRP A 75 -10.55 -11.50 -7.28
N TYR A 76 -11.43 -10.95 -6.44
CA TYR A 76 -11.80 -9.53 -6.48
C TYR A 76 -10.59 -8.65 -6.12
N VAL A 77 -9.73 -9.11 -5.21
CA VAL A 77 -8.48 -8.39 -4.89
C VAL A 77 -7.58 -8.34 -6.10
N ARG A 78 -7.36 -9.48 -6.77
CA ARG A 78 -6.47 -9.55 -7.94
C ARG A 78 -7.00 -8.77 -9.15
N THR A 79 -8.31 -8.77 -9.38
CA THR A 79 -8.93 -8.25 -10.59
C THR A 79 -9.42 -6.81 -10.47
N VAL A 80 -9.80 -6.35 -9.26
CA VAL A 80 -10.37 -5.01 -9.05
C VAL A 80 -9.50 -4.17 -8.13
N VAL A 81 -9.20 -4.67 -6.92
CA VAL A 81 -8.45 -3.88 -5.92
C VAL A 81 -7.04 -3.59 -6.41
N LYS A 82 -6.31 -4.62 -6.84
CA LYS A 82 -4.94 -4.51 -7.34
C LYS A 82 -4.79 -3.44 -8.43
N PRO A 83 -5.48 -3.50 -9.58
CA PRO A 83 -5.28 -2.50 -10.63
C PRO A 83 -5.61 -1.09 -10.15
N LEU A 84 -6.69 -0.89 -9.39
CA LEU A 84 -7.06 0.45 -8.89
C LEU A 84 -6.00 1.03 -7.96
N PHE A 85 -5.54 0.23 -6.98
CA PHE A 85 -4.56 0.67 -6.01
C PHE A 85 -3.17 0.85 -6.66
N CYS A 86 -2.75 -0.10 -7.52
CA CYS A 86 -1.50 0.01 -8.26
C CYS A 86 -1.44 1.23 -9.17
N ILE A 87 -2.53 1.53 -9.90
CA ILE A 87 -2.59 2.74 -10.72
C ILE A 87 -2.49 3.97 -9.83
N SER A 88 -3.20 3.99 -8.69
CA SER A 88 -3.18 5.12 -7.76
C SER A 88 -1.78 5.43 -7.23
N VAL A 89 -1.05 4.43 -6.73
CA VAL A 89 0.29 4.64 -6.16
C VAL A 89 1.31 5.03 -7.24
N ASN A 90 1.29 4.35 -8.39
CA ASN A 90 2.19 4.67 -9.51
C ASN A 90 1.93 6.08 -10.07
N LEU A 91 0.66 6.50 -10.17
CA LEU A 91 0.33 7.86 -10.59
C LEU A 91 0.81 8.89 -9.56
N TYR A 92 0.66 8.58 -8.27
CA TYR A 92 1.13 9.45 -7.20
C TYR A 92 2.65 9.62 -7.24
N THR A 93 3.41 8.53 -7.38
CA THR A 93 4.87 8.54 -7.50
C THR A 93 5.31 9.37 -8.71
N LYS A 94 4.74 9.12 -9.90
CA LYS A 94 5.04 9.91 -11.11
C LYS A 94 4.67 11.39 -10.99
N PHE A 95 3.52 11.69 -10.39
CA PHE A 95 3.10 13.07 -10.18
C PHE A 95 4.06 13.79 -9.22
N ASN A 96 4.47 13.11 -8.16
CA ASN A 96 5.45 13.65 -7.22
C ASN A 96 6.81 13.89 -7.89
N ASP A 97 7.29 12.98 -8.73
CA ASP A 97 8.55 13.15 -9.46
C ASP A 97 8.49 14.33 -10.44
N TRP A 98 7.39 14.45 -11.19
CA TRP A 98 7.16 15.56 -12.12
C TRP A 98 7.09 16.90 -11.38
N TYR A 99 6.32 16.97 -10.30
CA TYR A 99 6.14 18.20 -9.53
C TYR A 99 7.46 18.67 -8.88
N ASN A 100 8.31 17.75 -8.44
CA ASN A 100 9.59 18.06 -7.79
C ASN A 100 10.77 18.20 -8.77
N GLY A 101 10.51 18.27 -10.09
CA GLY A 101 11.39 18.87 -11.10
C GLY A 101 12.85 18.38 -11.12
N ASN A 102 13.10 17.07 -11.21
CA ASN A 102 14.44 16.45 -11.21
C ASN A 102 15.22 16.56 -9.89
N THR A 103 14.55 16.70 -8.75
CA THR A 103 15.22 16.40 -7.48
C THR A 103 15.28 14.88 -7.33
N VAL A 104 16.42 14.28 -7.69
CA VAL A 104 16.74 12.90 -7.31
C VAL A 104 16.77 12.86 -5.79
N TYR A 105 15.65 12.51 -5.16
CA TYR A 105 15.68 12.06 -3.77
C TYR A 105 16.68 10.91 -3.72
N LEU A 106 17.56 10.90 -2.72
CA LEU A 106 18.51 9.82 -2.52
C LEU A 106 17.71 8.51 -2.45
N VAL A 107 17.75 7.78 -3.56
CA VAL A 107 17.01 6.54 -3.72
C VAL A 107 17.74 5.51 -2.86
N ASN A 108 17.22 5.26 -1.66
CA ASN A 108 17.60 4.08 -0.91
C ASN A 108 16.92 2.91 -1.62
N ASP A 109 17.61 2.26 -2.56
CA ASP A 109 17.11 1.02 -3.13
C ASP A 109 17.15 -0.05 -2.02
N CYS A 110 16.02 -0.71 -1.72
CA CYS A 110 15.93 -1.74 -0.66
C CYS A 110 16.96 -2.86 -0.87
N PHE A 111 17.44 -3.06 -2.11
CA PHE A 111 18.25 -4.20 -2.51
C PHE A 111 19.72 -3.92 -2.83
N HIS A 112 20.12 -2.68 -3.14
CA HIS A 112 21.54 -2.33 -3.36
C HIS A 112 21.77 -0.81 -3.31
N PRO A 113 22.68 -0.28 -2.46
CA PRO A 113 23.01 1.14 -2.53
C PRO A 113 23.75 1.47 -3.83
N LYS A 114 23.05 2.06 -4.82
CA LYS A 114 23.70 2.62 -6.01
C LYS A 114 24.27 3.99 -5.68
N LYS A 115 25.60 4.08 -5.59
CA LYS A 115 26.31 5.35 -5.75
C LYS A 115 26.27 5.74 -7.23
N PHE A 116 25.45 6.71 -7.61
CA PHE A 116 25.56 7.37 -8.91
C PHE A 116 25.94 8.83 -8.71
N GLY A 117 27.15 9.18 -9.19
CA GLY A 117 27.66 10.53 -9.21
C GLY A 117 27.00 11.36 -10.31
N TYR A 118 26.81 12.64 -10.02
CA TYR A 118 26.41 13.66 -10.99
C TYR A 118 27.39 13.68 -12.18
N ARG A 119 26.88 13.44 -13.39
CA ARG A 119 27.52 13.90 -14.63
C ARG A 119 26.86 15.23 -14.99
N ASN A 120 27.62 16.31 -14.84
CA ASN A 120 27.25 17.62 -15.34
C ASN A 120 27.78 17.73 -16.77
N ASP A 121 26.89 17.62 -17.76
CA ASP A 121 27.21 17.97 -19.14
C ASP A 121 26.62 19.37 -19.42
N TRP A 122 27.14 20.40 -18.75
CA TRP A 122 27.11 21.84 -19.11
C TRP A 122 28.29 22.56 -18.46
#